data_AF-A0A8T1MCC8-F1
#
_entry.id   AF-A0A8T1MCC8-F1
#
_cell.length_a   1.000
_cell.length_b   1.000
_cell.length_c   1.000
_cell.angle_alpha   90.00
_cell.angle_beta   90.00
_cell.angle_gamma   90.00
#
_symmetry.space_group_name_H-M   'P 1'
#
loop_
_entity.id
_entity.type
_entity.pdbx_description
1 polymer ?
#
loop_
_entity_poly.entity_id
_entity_poly.type
_entity_poly.pdbx_seq_one_letter_code
_entity_poly.pdbx_strand_id
1 'polypeptide(L)'
;MSANSFARGLYETTSTSFTSPPVFSIPLATDHLLKMSGNCPNFFTLHRKLMSSQNVEIAEKKFTMTLDVFERRFPVMFPVNPTPADRLRAGWKICDAITVWNSHNLPRPHWLSAEMVRQCAKMMDFKFSIRYSTPSITRFRGGPLVSHVLQLLRTRANFHIFQLPLAKQNPKKIVPPLPLLVPNFNTDVVRPYQRLVAYFAHDSTLVAMMSHLGIFNRRVPPLASCLIVELHHKPTATEDYFVRFLYRNHTGSSDTRVYPLWPPACGPLDMAVEANYLCSLTQLESAVSGTYAVNVDQECGNGFHATVGLQYLSTDCYYPQIGALFFAQFLLLLYIVKRNWFPLFRLCSR
;
A
#
# COMPACT_ATOMS: atom_id res chain seq x y z
N MET A 1 -7.19 6.87 11.20
CA MET A 1 -8.60 6.58 11.58
C MET A 1 -8.90 5.08 11.60
N SER A 2 -8.65 4.34 10.50
CA SER A 2 -8.95 2.90 10.43
C SER A 2 -8.39 2.08 11.59
N ALA A 3 -7.17 2.39 12.06
CA ALA A 3 -6.56 1.75 13.23
C ALA A 3 -7.39 1.88 14.52
N ASN A 4 -7.89 3.09 14.81
CA ASN A 4 -8.72 3.34 15.99
C ASN A 4 -10.07 2.63 15.87
N SER A 5 -10.67 2.61 14.67
CA SER A 5 -11.92 1.89 14.43
C SER A 5 -11.75 0.37 14.60
N PHE A 6 -10.63 -0.18 14.10
CA PHE A 6 -10.30 -1.58 14.31
C PHE A 6 -10.11 -1.90 15.80
N ALA A 7 -9.36 -1.07 16.53
CA ALA A 7 -9.16 -1.26 17.97
C ALA A 7 -10.51 -1.28 18.72
N ARG A 8 -11.42 -0.36 18.41
CA ARG A 8 -12.76 -0.35 19.00
C ARG A 8 -13.57 -1.62 18.70
N GLY A 9 -13.43 -2.19 17.50
CA GLY A 9 -14.11 -3.43 17.13
C GLY A 9 -13.48 -4.69 17.74
N LEU A 10 -12.15 -4.70 17.94
CA LEU A 10 -11.44 -5.85 18.50
C LEU A 10 -11.64 -5.99 20.01
N TYR A 11 -11.66 -4.86 20.72
CA TYR A 11 -11.85 -4.82 22.16
C TYR A 11 -13.30 -4.40 22.44
N GLU A 12 -14.24 -5.34 22.31
CA GLU A 12 -15.65 -5.11 22.66
C GLU A 12 -15.76 -4.46 24.05
N THR A 13 -16.41 -3.31 24.11
CA THR A 13 -16.46 -2.47 25.31
C THR A 13 -17.67 -2.88 26.18
N THR A 14 -17.51 -3.95 26.96
CA THR A 14 -18.47 -4.25 28.06
C THR A 14 -18.23 -3.36 29.29
N SER A 15 -17.12 -2.62 29.32
CA SER A 15 -16.72 -1.72 30.40
C SER A 15 -16.72 -0.25 29.94
N THR A 16 -17.19 0.63 30.83
CA THR A 16 -17.15 2.10 30.69
C THR A 16 -15.73 2.67 30.73
N SER A 17 -14.69 1.86 31.00
CA SER A 17 -13.29 2.28 31.16
C SER A 17 -12.34 1.73 30.08
N PHE A 18 -12.76 1.65 28.81
CA PHE A 18 -11.89 1.17 27.74
C PHE A 18 -10.84 2.22 27.33
N THR A 19 -9.57 1.91 27.59
CA THR A 19 -8.43 2.65 27.03
C THR A 19 -7.98 1.97 25.74
N SER A 20 -8.20 2.61 24.60
CA SER A 20 -7.71 2.11 23.32
C SER A 20 -6.19 1.95 23.35
N PRO A 21 -5.63 0.85 22.79
CA PRO A 21 -4.19 0.74 22.63
C PRO A 21 -3.67 1.90 21.78
N PRO A 22 -2.43 2.38 22.04
CA PRO A 22 -1.84 3.45 21.27
C PRO A 22 -1.64 3.03 19.81
N VAL A 23 -1.91 3.96 18.89
CA VAL A 23 -1.59 3.81 17.47
C VAL A 23 -0.33 4.60 17.18
N PHE A 24 0.71 3.88 16.79
CA PHE A 24 1.99 4.47 16.41
C PHE A 24 1.99 4.81 14.92
N SER A 25 2.65 5.91 14.57
CA SER A 25 2.84 6.35 13.19
C SER A 25 4.19 7.03 13.06
N ILE A 26 4.74 6.98 11.86
CA ILE A 26 5.92 7.73 11.47
C ILE A 26 5.56 8.77 10.40
N PRO A 27 6.34 9.86 10.24
CA PRO A 27 6.11 10.84 9.18
C PRO A 27 6.20 10.22 7.79
N LEU A 28 5.35 10.69 6.87
CA LEU A 28 5.27 10.16 5.50
C LEU A 28 6.59 10.24 4.73
N ALA A 29 7.41 11.27 5.00
CA ALA A 29 8.67 11.50 4.31
C ALA A 29 9.73 10.43 4.63
N THR A 30 9.63 9.79 5.78
CA THR A 30 10.59 8.79 6.30
C THR A 30 9.97 7.41 6.42
N ASP A 31 8.74 7.22 5.95
CA ASP A 31 8.07 5.92 5.95
C ASP A 31 8.53 5.10 4.75
N HIS A 32 9.57 4.29 4.98
CA HIS A 32 10.09 3.38 3.96
C HIS A 32 9.47 1.98 4.06
N LEU A 33 8.58 1.74 5.03
CA LEU A 33 8.02 0.42 5.34
C LEU A 33 6.58 0.27 4.82
N LEU A 34 5.69 1.21 5.12
CA LEU A 34 4.27 1.15 4.79
C LEU A 34 3.90 2.09 3.63
N LYS A 35 4.66 3.16 3.40
CA LYS A 35 4.40 4.14 2.33
C LYS A 35 5.12 3.78 1.02
N MET A 36 4.38 3.06 0.16
CA MET A 36 4.91 2.56 -1.13
C MET A 36 5.21 3.63 -2.19
N SER A 37 4.91 4.90 -1.91
CA SER A 37 5.22 6.04 -2.77
C SER A 37 6.36 6.93 -2.24
N GLY A 38 7.09 6.48 -1.20
CA GLY A 38 8.25 7.21 -0.68
C GLY A 38 9.33 7.43 -1.74
N ASN A 39 10.18 8.45 -1.58
CA ASN A 39 11.24 8.75 -2.54
C ASN A 39 12.21 7.57 -2.65
N CYS A 40 12.45 7.06 -3.87
CA CYS A 40 13.43 6.02 -4.12
C CYS A 40 13.87 6.06 -5.59
N PRO A 41 14.98 6.75 -5.92
CA PRO A 41 15.45 6.93 -7.29
C PRO A 41 15.65 5.62 -8.06
N ASN A 42 16.25 4.61 -7.44
CA ASN A 42 16.46 3.31 -8.08
C ASN A 42 15.13 2.61 -8.43
N PHE A 43 14.15 2.64 -7.52
CA PHE A 43 12.80 2.15 -7.82
C PHE A 43 12.17 2.93 -8.99
N PHE A 44 12.27 4.25 -8.99
CA PHE A 44 11.67 5.07 -10.05
C PHE A 44 12.29 4.80 -11.42
N THR A 45 13.60 4.58 -11.49
CA THR A 45 14.30 4.20 -12.72
C THR A 45 13.81 2.86 -13.25
N LEU A 46 13.74 1.84 -12.38
CA LEU A 46 13.24 0.52 -12.76
C LEU A 46 11.77 0.56 -13.22
N HIS A 47 10.92 1.25 -12.46
CA HIS A 47 9.52 1.40 -12.80
C HIS A 47 9.33 2.19 -14.10
N ARG A 48 10.14 3.22 -14.37
CA ARG A 48 10.09 3.97 -15.64
C ARG A 48 10.41 3.04 -16.82
N LYS A 49 11.47 2.25 -16.72
CA LYS A 49 11.83 1.25 -17.74
C LYS A 49 10.68 0.26 -17.98
N LEU A 50 10.02 -0.18 -16.91
CA LEU A 50 8.87 -1.06 -17.01
C LEU A 50 7.67 -0.39 -17.70
N MET A 51 7.44 0.90 -17.41
CA MET A 51 6.38 1.68 -18.05
C MET A 51 6.61 1.92 -19.55
N SER A 52 7.83 1.69 -20.05
CA SER A 52 8.19 1.74 -21.47
C SER A 52 8.15 0.38 -22.16
N SER A 53 7.63 -0.67 -21.50
CA SER A 53 7.66 -2.04 -22.02
C SER A 53 6.50 -2.36 -22.96
N GLN A 54 6.68 -3.38 -23.81
CA GLN A 54 5.64 -3.91 -24.70
C GLN A 54 4.36 -4.32 -23.96
N ASN A 55 4.47 -4.78 -22.71
CA ASN A 55 3.30 -5.11 -21.88
C ASN A 55 2.38 -3.89 -21.65
N VAL A 56 2.95 -2.69 -21.56
CA VAL A 56 2.20 -1.44 -21.39
C VAL A 56 1.52 -1.04 -22.68
N GLU A 57 2.17 -1.20 -23.83
CA GLU A 57 1.55 -0.98 -25.14
C GLU A 57 0.38 -1.94 -25.38
N ILE A 58 0.56 -3.22 -25.07
CA ILE A 58 -0.51 -4.23 -25.17
C ILE A 58 -1.67 -3.90 -24.23
N ALA A 59 -1.38 -3.44 -23.01
CA ALA A 59 -2.41 -3.06 -22.05
C ALA A 59 -3.17 -1.81 -22.51
N GLU A 60 -2.49 -0.78 -22.99
CA GLU A 60 -3.12 0.43 -23.51
C GLU A 60 -4.08 0.10 -24.67
N LYS A 61 -3.63 -0.72 -25.63
CA LYS A 61 -4.46 -1.20 -26.75
C LYS A 61 -5.75 -1.88 -26.30
N LYS A 62 -5.73 -2.60 -25.17
CA LYS A 62 -6.93 -3.26 -24.61
C LYS A 62 -7.96 -2.26 -24.09
N PHE A 63 -7.53 -1.05 -23.73
CA PHE A 63 -8.39 -0.02 -23.14
C PHE A 63 -8.63 1.18 -24.06
N THR A 64 -8.15 1.16 -25.31
CA THR A 64 -8.18 2.29 -26.25
C THR A 64 -9.56 2.93 -26.36
N MET A 65 -10.64 2.16 -26.54
CA MET A 65 -11.99 2.73 -26.66
C MET A 65 -12.40 3.56 -25.43
N THR A 66 -12.05 3.12 -24.22
CA THR A 66 -12.35 3.86 -22.99
C THR A 66 -11.43 5.06 -22.84
N LEU A 67 -10.14 4.90 -23.16
CA LEU A 67 -9.14 5.97 -23.13
C LEU A 67 -9.45 7.09 -24.13
N ASP A 68 -9.95 6.77 -25.33
CA ASP A 68 -10.37 7.76 -26.34
C ASP A 68 -11.53 8.63 -25.87
N VAL A 69 -12.45 8.07 -25.07
CA VAL A 69 -13.54 8.85 -24.46
C VAL A 69 -12.98 9.74 -23.37
N PHE A 70 -12.08 9.22 -22.53
CA PHE A 70 -11.43 10.01 -21.48
C PHE A 70 -10.60 11.16 -22.04
N GLU A 71 -9.84 10.93 -23.09
CA GLU A 71 -8.99 11.94 -23.72
C GLU A 71 -9.81 13.07 -24.35
N ARG A 72 -10.92 12.73 -25.04
CA ARG A 72 -11.86 13.74 -25.57
C ARG A 72 -12.57 14.52 -24.48
N ARG A 73 -12.91 13.88 -23.36
CA ARG A 73 -13.72 14.49 -22.29
C ARG A 73 -12.88 15.30 -21.31
N PHE A 74 -11.67 14.85 -21.03
CA PHE A 74 -10.75 15.41 -20.04
C PHE A 74 -9.38 15.71 -20.68
N PRO A 75 -9.32 16.51 -21.77
CA PRO A 75 -8.09 16.71 -22.54
C PRO A 75 -6.94 17.27 -21.69
N VAL A 76 -7.27 18.08 -20.67
CA VAL A 76 -6.29 18.66 -19.73
C VAL A 76 -5.53 17.63 -18.89
N MET A 77 -6.04 16.40 -18.79
CA MET A 77 -5.39 15.32 -18.04
C MET A 77 -4.36 14.54 -18.88
N PHE A 78 -4.33 14.75 -20.19
CA PHE A 78 -3.47 14.06 -21.14
C PHE A 78 -2.40 15.03 -21.66
N PRO A 79 -1.13 14.64 -21.70
CA PRO A 79 -0.09 15.48 -22.32
C PRO A 79 -0.28 15.54 -23.84
N VAL A 80 0.32 16.54 -24.47
CA VAL A 80 0.37 16.64 -25.94
C VAL A 80 1.14 15.43 -26.50
N ASN A 81 0.56 14.74 -27.49
CA ASN A 81 1.09 13.51 -28.08
C ASN A 81 1.40 12.43 -27.02
N PRO A 82 0.39 11.92 -26.31
CA PRO A 82 0.60 11.06 -25.16
C PRO A 82 1.20 9.71 -25.57
N THR A 83 2.21 9.26 -24.83
CA THR A 83 2.68 7.86 -24.96
C THR A 83 1.63 6.89 -24.41
N PRO A 84 1.70 5.58 -24.73
CA PRO A 84 0.79 4.60 -24.13
C PRO A 84 0.77 4.62 -22.60
N ALA A 85 1.95 4.85 -21.98
CA ALA A 85 2.08 4.99 -20.54
C ALA A 85 1.36 6.24 -20.01
N ASP A 86 1.39 7.36 -20.74
CA ASP A 86 0.70 8.59 -20.34
C ASP A 86 -0.81 8.45 -20.42
N ARG A 87 -1.32 7.82 -21.48
CA ARG A 87 -2.76 7.52 -21.62
C ARG A 87 -3.25 6.66 -20.47
N LEU A 88 -2.52 5.60 -20.13
CA LEU A 88 -2.84 4.74 -18.99
C LEU A 88 -2.77 5.49 -17.65
N ARG A 89 -1.77 6.35 -17.42
CA ARG A 89 -1.68 7.15 -16.18
C ARG A 89 -2.88 8.09 -16.02
N ALA A 90 -3.29 8.77 -17.09
CA ALA A 90 -4.48 9.62 -17.07
C ALA A 90 -5.75 8.78 -16.82
N GLY A 91 -5.88 7.65 -17.53
CA GLY A 91 -6.96 6.68 -17.33
C GLY A 91 -7.06 6.18 -15.89
N TRP A 92 -5.94 5.82 -15.25
CA TRP A 92 -5.91 5.39 -13.85
C TRP A 92 -6.45 6.43 -12.88
N LYS A 93 -6.14 7.72 -13.08
CA LYS A 93 -6.66 8.79 -12.22
C LYS A 93 -8.18 8.94 -12.35
N ILE A 94 -8.68 8.88 -13.59
CA ILE A 94 -10.11 8.98 -13.87
C ILE A 94 -10.84 7.74 -13.32
N CYS A 95 -10.28 6.55 -13.55
CA CYS A 95 -10.86 5.30 -13.10
C CYS A 95 -10.86 5.12 -11.59
N ASP A 96 -9.91 5.71 -10.86
CA ASP A 96 -9.92 5.75 -9.40
C ASP A 96 -11.19 6.43 -8.88
N ALA A 97 -11.48 7.65 -9.38
CA ALA A 97 -12.70 8.38 -9.04
C ALA A 97 -13.98 7.64 -9.47
N ILE A 98 -14.00 7.07 -10.68
CA ILE A 98 -15.14 6.27 -11.18
C ILE A 98 -15.39 5.05 -10.29
N THR A 99 -14.34 4.37 -9.83
CA THR A 99 -14.47 3.16 -9.00
C THR A 99 -15.11 3.49 -7.66
N VAL A 100 -14.69 4.60 -7.03
CA VAL A 100 -15.32 5.11 -5.80
C VAL A 100 -16.77 5.54 -6.06
N TRP A 101 -17.02 6.29 -7.14
CA TRP A 101 -18.37 6.73 -7.50
C TRP A 101 -19.34 5.55 -7.65
N ASN A 102 -18.87 4.49 -8.32
CA ASN A 102 -19.65 3.28 -8.54
C ASN A 102 -19.83 2.45 -7.27
N SER A 103 -18.81 2.35 -6.38
CA SER A 103 -18.93 1.57 -5.13
C SER A 103 -19.94 2.18 -4.14
N HIS A 104 -20.19 3.49 -4.24
CA HIS A 104 -21.19 4.20 -3.45
C HIS A 104 -22.58 4.24 -4.10
N ASN A 105 -22.81 3.51 -5.20
CA ASN A 105 -24.07 3.49 -5.94
C ASN A 105 -24.59 4.88 -6.36
N LEU A 106 -23.66 5.81 -6.63
CA LEU A 106 -24.03 7.16 -7.04
C LEU A 106 -24.54 7.18 -8.50
N PRO A 107 -25.47 8.08 -8.85
CA PRO A 107 -25.99 8.19 -10.22
C PRO A 107 -24.86 8.42 -11.23
N ARG A 108 -24.86 7.63 -12.31
CA ARG A 108 -23.83 7.73 -13.35
C ARG A 108 -24.19 8.84 -14.34
N PRO A 109 -23.20 9.64 -14.78
CA PRO A 109 -23.38 10.51 -15.94
C PRO A 109 -23.76 9.72 -17.19
N HIS A 110 -24.56 10.30 -18.09
CA HIS A 110 -25.05 9.64 -19.31
C HIS A 110 -23.93 9.09 -20.22
N TRP A 111 -22.75 9.71 -20.20
CA TRP A 111 -21.61 9.30 -21.00
C TRP A 111 -20.87 8.09 -20.41
N LEU A 112 -21.06 7.79 -19.12
CA LEU A 112 -20.34 6.73 -18.40
C LEU A 112 -21.12 5.41 -18.48
N SER A 113 -20.78 4.59 -19.46
CA SER A 113 -21.42 3.28 -19.65
C SER A 113 -20.98 2.25 -18.60
N ALA A 114 -21.79 1.21 -18.41
CA ALA A 114 -21.45 0.08 -17.53
C ALA A 114 -20.16 -0.63 -17.99
N GLU A 115 -19.94 -0.70 -19.30
CA GLU A 115 -18.72 -1.29 -19.86
C GLU A 115 -17.48 -0.47 -19.51
N MET A 116 -17.54 0.86 -19.58
CA MET A 116 -16.43 1.72 -19.18
C MET A 116 -16.08 1.57 -17.70
N VAL A 117 -17.09 1.42 -16.83
CA VAL A 117 -16.87 1.12 -15.40
C VAL A 117 -16.14 -0.22 -15.23
N ARG A 118 -16.55 -1.26 -15.97
CA ARG A 118 -15.88 -2.57 -15.95
C ARG A 118 -14.44 -2.50 -16.47
N GLN A 119 -14.20 -1.73 -17.52
CA GLN A 119 -12.86 -1.50 -18.06
C GLN A 119 -12.00 -0.71 -17.08
N CYS A 120 -12.55 0.25 -16.35
CA CYS A 120 -11.85 0.95 -15.29
C CYS A 120 -11.37 0.01 -14.18
N ALA A 121 -12.20 -0.91 -13.71
CA ALA A 121 -11.79 -1.91 -12.74
C ALA A 121 -10.59 -2.75 -13.24
N LYS A 122 -10.65 -3.22 -14.50
CA LYS A 122 -9.53 -3.98 -15.13
C LYS A 122 -8.27 -3.13 -15.32
N MET A 123 -8.43 -1.85 -15.65
CA MET A 123 -7.32 -0.93 -15.83
C MET A 123 -6.62 -0.65 -14.48
N MET A 124 -7.38 -0.59 -13.39
CA MET A 124 -6.84 -0.49 -12.03
C MET A 124 -6.16 -1.79 -11.59
N ASP A 125 -6.72 -2.96 -11.89
CA ASP A 125 -6.03 -4.25 -11.68
C ASP A 125 -4.66 -4.28 -12.37
N PHE A 126 -4.59 -3.78 -13.61
CA PHE A 126 -3.34 -3.66 -14.37
C PHE A 126 -2.36 -2.67 -13.71
N LYS A 127 -2.81 -1.47 -13.28
CA LYS A 127 -1.98 -0.48 -12.55
C LYS A 127 -1.20 -1.12 -11.41
N PHE A 128 -1.91 -1.87 -10.57
CA PHE A 128 -1.30 -2.51 -9.40
C PHE A 128 -0.40 -3.70 -9.79
N SER A 129 -0.83 -4.49 -10.77
CA SER A 129 -0.07 -5.63 -11.27
C SER A 129 1.26 -5.21 -11.88
N ILE A 130 1.28 -4.18 -12.74
CA ILE A 130 2.51 -3.73 -13.39
C ILE A 130 3.44 -3.04 -12.39
N ARG A 131 2.92 -2.27 -11.43
CA ARG A 131 3.74 -1.50 -10.50
C ARG A 131 4.68 -2.35 -9.64
N TYR A 132 4.34 -3.62 -9.41
CA TYR A 132 5.11 -4.54 -8.56
C TYR A 132 5.40 -5.87 -9.26
N SER A 133 5.51 -5.87 -10.59
CA SER A 133 5.58 -7.11 -11.38
C SER A 133 6.93 -7.81 -11.41
N THR A 134 7.99 -7.23 -10.83
CA THR A 134 9.34 -7.80 -10.90
C THR A 134 10.03 -7.86 -9.52
N PRO A 135 10.90 -8.86 -9.28
CA PRO A 135 11.70 -8.93 -8.06
C PRO A 135 12.54 -7.67 -7.81
N SER A 136 13.14 -7.12 -8.87
CA SER A 136 13.97 -5.90 -8.79
C SER A 136 13.20 -4.69 -8.26
N ILE A 137 11.90 -4.59 -8.57
CA ILE A 137 11.04 -3.51 -8.10
C ILE A 137 10.52 -3.78 -6.69
N THR A 138 10.06 -5.01 -6.43
CA THR A 138 9.54 -5.40 -5.11
C THR A 138 10.62 -5.35 -4.03
N ARG A 139 11.90 -5.53 -4.39
CA ARG A 139 13.07 -5.34 -3.52
C ARG A 139 13.02 -4.04 -2.70
N PHE A 140 12.59 -2.95 -3.30
CA PHE A 140 12.57 -1.62 -2.65
C PHE A 140 11.23 -1.28 -1.97
N ARG A 141 10.23 -2.17 -2.06
CA ARG A 141 8.84 -1.89 -1.63
C ARG A 141 8.27 -3.01 -0.78
N GLY A 142 7.80 -4.08 -1.42
CA GLY A 142 7.24 -5.22 -0.70
C GLY A 142 8.26 -5.94 0.17
N GLY A 143 9.51 -6.02 -0.29
CA GLY A 143 10.60 -6.74 0.36
C GLY A 143 10.88 -6.30 1.81
N PRO A 144 11.14 -5.00 2.07
CA PRO A 144 11.36 -4.50 3.43
C PRO A 144 10.24 -4.87 4.39
N LEU A 145 8.98 -4.79 3.96
CA LEU A 145 7.83 -5.18 4.78
C LEU A 145 7.75 -6.69 5.02
N VAL A 146 8.05 -7.51 4.01
CA VAL A 146 8.11 -8.97 4.18
C VAL A 146 9.22 -9.35 5.15
N SER A 147 10.42 -8.80 4.97
CA SER A 147 11.56 -9.03 5.88
C SER A 147 11.24 -8.60 7.30
N HIS A 148 10.61 -7.43 7.49
CA HIS A 148 10.16 -6.94 8.79
C HIS A 148 9.19 -7.91 9.48
N VAL A 149 8.18 -8.40 8.75
CA VAL A 149 7.23 -9.38 9.29
C VAL A 149 7.96 -10.66 9.70
N LEU A 150 8.84 -11.20 8.85
CA LEU A 150 9.62 -12.40 9.19
C LEU A 150 10.53 -12.19 10.40
N GLN A 151 11.15 -11.01 10.51
CA GLN A 151 11.95 -10.62 11.68
C GLN A 151 11.14 -10.66 12.97
N LEU A 152 9.90 -10.16 12.95
CA LEU A 152 8.99 -10.22 14.10
C LEU A 152 8.60 -11.65 14.45
N LEU A 153 8.26 -12.48 13.46
CA LEU A 153 7.92 -13.88 13.68
C LEU A 153 9.09 -14.66 14.28
N ARG A 154 10.30 -14.46 13.75
CA ARG A 154 11.53 -15.08 14.29
C ARG A 154 11.84 -14.61 15.70
N THR A 155 11.70 -13.32 15.96
CA THR A 155 11.89 -12.74 17.30
C THR A 155 10.91 -13.37 18.30
N ARG A 156 9.64 -13.53 17.91
CA ARG A 156 8.63 -14.20 18.73
C ARG A 156 8.93 -15.69 18.95
N ALA A 157 9.37 -16.39 17.91
CA ALA A 157 9.76 -17.81 17.99
C ALA A 157 10.95 -18.00 18.95
N ASN A 158 12.01 -17.20 18.80
CA ASN A 158 13.16 -17.23 19.70
C ASN A 158 12.75 -16.93 21.15
N PHE A 159 11.91 -15.91 21.36
CA PHE A 159 11.40 -15.60 22.69
C PHE A 159 10.61 -16.76 23.30
N HIS A 160 9.76 -17.45 22.52
CA HIS A 160 9.08 -18.65 23.00
C HIS A 160 10.07 -19.76 23.40
N ILE A 161 11.14 -20.01 22.61
CA ILE A 161 12.19 -20.97 22.97
C ILE A 161 12.84 -20.59 24.31
N PHE A 162 13.20 -19.32 24.51
CA PHE A 162 13.80 -18.85 25.77
C PHE A 162 12.86 -18.99 26.98
N GLN A 163 11.54 -19.04 26.77
CA GLN A 163 10.57 -19.28 27.83
C GLN A 163 10.40 -20.77 28.19
N LEU A 164 10.90 -21.69 27.38
CA LEU A 164 10.83 -23.13 27.68
C LEU A 164 11.79 -23.50 28.83
N PRO A 165 11.49 -24.56 29.61
CA PRO A 165 12.44 -25.11 30.57
C PRO A 165 13.79 -25.44 29.92
N LEU A 166 14.90 -25.24 30.63
CA LEU A 166 16.27 -25.44 30.11
C LEU A 166 16.46 -26.80 29.41
N ALA A 167 15.88 -27.88 29.94
CA ALA A 167 15.95 -29.21 29.33
C ALA A 167 15.29 -29.32 27.93
N LYS A 168 14.42 -28.37 27.57
CA LYS A 168 13.75 -28.27 26.27
C LYS A 168 14.30 -27.13 25.39
N GLN A 169 15.24 -26.34 25.92
CA GLN A 169 15.93 -25.31 25.13
C GLN A 169 17.00 -26.00 24.29
N ASN A 170 16.87 -25.91 22.97
CA ASN A 170 17.93 -26.33 22.06
C ASN A 170 18.58 -25.08 21.43
N PRO A 171 19.80 -24.69 21.84
CA PRO A 171 20.47 -23.51 21.32
C PRO A 171 20.62 -23.52 19.79
N LYS A 172 20.70 -24.71 19.17
CA LYS A 172 20.80 -24.86 17.71
C LYS A 172 19.53 -24.45 16.97
N LYS A 173 18.38 -24.37 17.65
CA LYS A 173 17.10 -23.92 17.07
C LYS A 173 16.91 -22.40 17.17
N ILE A 174 17.80 -21.70 17.87
CA ILE A 174 17.76 -20.24 17.97
C ILE A 174 18.47 -19.68 16.75
N VAL A 175 17.70 -19.06 15.85
CA VAL A 175 18.19 -18.51 14.59
C VAL A 175 18.12 -16.98 14.67
N PRO A 176 19.17 -16.23 14.29
CA PRO A 176 19.11 -14.77 14.28
C PRO A 176 18.00 -14.27 13.32
N PRO A 177 17.23 -13.24 13.70
CA PRO A 177 16.28 -12.62 12.79
C PRO A 177 16.96 -12.05 11.53
N LEU A 178 16.21 -11.97 10.42
CA LEU A 178 16.70 -11.35 9.19
C LEU A 178 17.21 -9.92 9.44
N PRO A 179 18.32 -9.52 8.80
CA PRO A 179 18.85 -8.17 8.94
C PRO A 179 17.92 -7.19 8.23
N LEU A 180 17.50 -6.15 8.93
CA LEU A 180 16.74 -5.06 8.34
C LEU A 180 17.10 -3.77 9.07
N LEU A 181 17.49 -2.76 8.30
CA LEU A 181 17.71 -1.42 8.80
C LEU A 181 16.60 -0.52 8.26
N VAL A 182 15.68 -0.17 9.15
CA VAL A 182 14.65 0.84 8.87
C VAL A 182 14.93 2.05 9.75
N PRO A 183 15.68 3.06 9.26
CA PRO A 183 15.94 4.27 10.02
C PRO A 183 14.62 4.90 10.47
N ASN A 184 14.56 5.31 11.74
CA ASN A 184 13.37 5.94 12.36
C ASN A 184 12.13 5.05 12.54
N PHE A 185 12.17 3.77 12.16
CA PHE A 185 11.16 2.82 12.61
C PHE A 185 11.65 2.21 13.92
N ASN A 186 11.12 2.71 15.04
CA ASN A 186 11.52 2.23 16.35
C ASN A 186 10.95 0.82 16.56
N THR A 187 11.69 -0.21 16.15
CA THR A 187 11.32 -1.63 16.31
C THR A 187 11.09 -1.98 17.78
N ASP A 188 11.64 -1.19 18.71
CA ASP A 188 11.40 -1.26 20.16
C ASP A 188 9.93 -1.13 20.56
N VAL A 189 9.08 -0.55 19.69
CA VAL A 189 7.63 -0.47 19.91
C VAL A 189 6.99 -1.86 19.93
N VAL A 190 7.50 -2.79 19.10
CA VAL A 190 7.01 -4.16 19.03
C VAL A 190 7.94 -5.07 19.82
N ARG A 191 7.53 -5.45 21.03
CA ARG A 191 8.33 -6.33 21.88
C ARG A 191 8.07 -7.82 21.56
N PRO A 192 8.96 -8.73 22.00
CA PRO A 192 8.83 -10.16 21.67
C PRO A 192 7.62 -10.88 22.31
N TYR A 193 6.97 -10.26 23.29
CA TYR A 193 5.79 -10.85 23.96
C TYR A 193 4.46 -10.50 23.29
N GLN A 194 4.43 -9.53 22.37
CA GLN A 194 3.24 -9.15 21.63
C GLN A 194 2.73 -10.35 20.84
N ARG A 195 1.42 -10.62 20.97
CA ARG A 195 0.74 -11.72 20.27
C ARG A 195 0.02 -11.27 19.00
N LEU A 196 -0.26 -9.97 18.89
CA LEU A 196 -0.91 -9.35 17.74
C LEU A 196 -0.20 -8.04 17.41
N VAL A 197 0.15 -7.86 16.15
CA VAL A 197 0.70 -6.63 15.60
C VAL A 197 -0.08 -6.31 14.35
N ALA A 198 -0.63 -5.09 14.25
CA ALA A 198 -1.48 -4.69 13.14
C ALA A 198 -0.90 -3.47 12.43
N TYR A 199 -0.76 -3.56 11.11
CA TYR A 199 -0.30 -2.48 10.24
C TYR A 199 -1.48 -1.92 9.46
N PHE A 200 -1.72 -0.61 9.60
CA PHE A 200 -2.78 0.08 8.89
C PHE A 200 -2.16 0.95 7.78
N ALA A 201 -2.39 0.55 6.53
CA ALA A 201 -1.72 1.14 5.38
C ALA A 201 -2.68 1.22 4.18
N HIS A 202 -2.11 1.17 2.97
CA HIS A 202 -2.84 1.33 1.72
C HIS A 202 -2.94 0.00 0.95
N ASP A 203 -3.84 -0.02 -0.03
CA ASP A 203 -3.93 -1.08 -1.05
C ASP A 203 -2.58 -1.41 -1.69
N SER A 204 -1.80 -0.39 -2.05
CA SER A 204 -0.45 -0.51 -2.60
C SER A 204 0.51 -1.25 -1.68
N THR A 205 0.35 -1.12 -0.36
CA THR A 205 1.16 -1.83 0.65
C THR A 205 0.88 -3.32 0.59
N LEU A 206 -0.40 -3.71 0.54
CA LEU A 206 -0.81 -5.11 0.37
C LEU A 206 -0.31 -5.68 -0.96
N VAL A 207 -0.53 -4.96 -2.06
CA VAL A 207 -0.07 -5.42 -3.38
C VAL A 207 1.44 -5.59 -3.40
N ALA A 208 2.22 -4.64 -2.88
CA ALA A 208 3.67 -4.73 -2.87
C ALA A 208 4.16 -5.97 -2.09
N MET A 209 3.64 -6.17 -0.87
CA MET A 209 3.97 -7.32 -0.02
C MET A 209 3.57 -8.65 -0.67
N MET A 210 2.32 -8.77 -1.12
CA MET A 210 1.81 -9.99 -1.75
C MET A 210 2.53 -10.30 -3.07
N SER A 211 2.95 -9.27 -3.81
CA SER A 211 3.71 -9.45 -5.06
C SER A 211 5.12 -9.95 -4.78
N HIS A 212 5.76 -9.44 -3.72
CA HIS A 212 7.08 -9.93 -3.29
C HIS A 212 7.02 -11.39 -2.81
N LEU A 213 5.95 -11.77 -2.11
CA LEU A 213 5.69 -13.16 -1.68
C LEU A 213 5.20 -14.07 -2.82
N GLY A 214 4.92 -13.54 -4.00
CA GLY A 214 4.39 -14.32 -5.13
C GLY A 214 2.93 -14.78 -4.95
N ILE A 215 2.18 -14.21 -4.01
CA ILE A 215 0.79 -14.58 -3.68
C ILE A 215 -0.25 -13.53 -4.12
N PHE A 216 0.17 -12.51 -4.89
CA PHE A 216 -0.75 -11.50 -5.39
C PHE A 216 -1.64 -12.03 -6.52
N ASN A 217 -2.95 -11.95 -6.32
CA ASN A 217 -3.96 -12.45 -7.27
C ASN A 217 -4.24 -11.51 -8.46
N ARG A 218 -3.45 -10.43 -8.61
CA ARG A 218 -3.59 -9.43 -9.69
C ARG A 218 -4.91 -8.66 -9.68
N ARG A 219 -5.57 -8.58 -8.51
CA ARG A 219 -6.78 -7.77 -8.29
C ARG A 219 -6.50 -6.65 -7.31
N VAL A 220 -7.11 -5.49 -7.53
CA VAL A 220 -7.03 -4.39 -6.54
C VAL A 220 -7.56 -4.88 -5.19
N PRO A 221 -6.80 -4.74 -4.09
CA PRO A 221 -7.28 -5.06 -2.75
C PRO A 221 -8.51 -4.21 -2.41
N PRO A 222 -9.65 -4.82 -2.03
CA PRO A 222 -10.83 -4.07 -1.62
C PRO A 222 -10.60 -3.27 -0.34
N LEU A 223 -11.47 -2.29 -0.08
CA LEU A 223 -11.47 -1.53 1.16
C LEU A 223 -11.55 -2.47 2.38
N ALA A 224 -10.75 -2.17 3.40
CA ALA A 224 -10.63 -2.98 4.63
C ALA A 224 -10.23 -4.46 4.40
N SER A 225 -9.67 -4.79 3.22
CA SER A 225 -9.02 -6.08 3.04
C SER A 225 -7.78 -6.20 3.91
N CYS A 226 -7.44 -7.42 4.30
CA CYS A 226 -6.39 -7.71 5.27
C CYS A 226 -5.63 -8.97 4.88
N LEU A 227 -4.30 -8.87 4.83
CA LEU A 227 -3.41 -10.03 4.83
C LEU A 227 -3.04 -10.34 6.28
N ILE A 228 -3.44 -11.52 6.74
CA ILE A 228 -3.16 -12.06 8.06
C ILE A 228 -1.99 -13.04 7.92
N VAL A 229 -0.99 -12.89 8.78
CA VAL A 229 0.19 -13.74 8.83
C VAL A 229 0.30 -14.32 10.23
N GLU A 230 0.21 -15.64 10.34
CA GLU A 230 0.17 -16.36 11.62
C GLU A 230 1.46 -17.13 11.85
N LEU A 231 2.00 -17.08 13.07
CA LEU A 231 3.07 -17.96 13.52
C LEU A 231 2.46 -19.15 14.28
N HIS A 232 2.75 -20.35 13.80
CA HIS A 232 2.33 -21.62 14.40
C HIS A 232 3.54 -22.34 14.98
N HIS A 233 3.40 -22.89 16.19
CA HIS A 233 4.39 -23.77 16.79
C HIS A 233 3.89 -25.22 16.70
N LYS A 234 4.50 -26.01 15.82
CA LYS A 234 4.15 -27.42 15.59
C LYS A 234 5.44 -28.24 15.41
N PRO A 235 6.13 -28.60 16.50
CA PRO A 235 7.40 -29.33 16.45
C PRO A 235 7.36 -30.55 15.54
N THR A 236 8.30 -30.62 14.60
CA THR A 236 8.59 -31.78 13.75
C THR A 236 10.04 -32.23 13.97
N ALA A 237 10.50 -33.25 13.24
CA ALA A 237 11.89 -33.69 13.33
C ALA A 237 12.90 -32.60 12.89
N THR A 238 12.49 -31.68 11.99
CA THR A 238 13.39 -30.73 11.32
C THR A 238 13.05 -29.26 11.56
N GLU A 239 11.79 -28.95 11.91
CA GLU A 239 11.29 -27.57 12.05
C GLU A 239 10.26 -27.48 13.18
N ASP A 240 10.27 -26.35 13.91
CA ASP A 240 9.34 -26.10 15.02
C ASP A 240 8.27 -25.07 14.68
N TYR A 241 8.61 -24.13 13.78
CA TYR A 241 7.79 -22.97 13.52
C TYR A 241 7.38 -22.88 12.06
N PHE A 242 6.09 -22.61 11.88
CA PHE A 242 5.46 -22.52 10.58
C PHE A 242 4.69 -21.22 10.45
N VAL A 243 4.60 -20.71 9.23
CA VAL A 243 3.90 -19.48 8.88
C VAL A 243 2.69 -19.83 8.02
N ARG A 244 1.54 -19.25 8.34
CA ARG A 244 0.34 -19.33 7.50
C ARG A 244 -0.04 -17.94 7.01
N PHE A 245 -0.38 -17.85 5.73
CA PHE A 245 -0.90 -16.64 5.10
C PHE A 245 -2.39 -16.79 4.82
N LEU A 246 -3.15 -15.77 5.18
CA LEU A 246 -4.60 -15.75 5.12
C LEU A 246 -5.02 -14.39 4.55
N TYR A 247 -5.89 -14.35 3.55
CA TYR A 247 -6.35 -13.12 2.93
C TYR A 247 -7.85 -12.95 3.08
N ARG A 248 -8.25 -11.89 3.77
CA ARG A 248 -9.65 -11.46 3.87
C ARG A 248 -9.84 -10.30 2.91
N ASN A 249 -10.62 -10.52 1.86
CA ASN A 249 -10.82 -9.54 0.79
C ASN A 249 -12.30 -9.24 0.50
N HIS A 250 -13.19 -9.60 1.42
CA HIS A 250 -14.61 -9.30 1.31
C HIS A 250 -15.08 -8.50 2.53
N THR A 251 -15.92 -7.50 2.26
CA THR A 251 -16.58 -6.67 3.26
C THR A 251 -18.08 -6.89 3.18
N GLY A 252 -18.58 -7.81 4.01
CA GLY A 252 -20.01 -8.04 4.20
C GLY A 252 -20.27 -8.35 5.67
N SER A 253 -21.42 -7.92 6.20
CA SER A 253 -21.79 -8.13 7.61
C SER A 253 -21.92 -9.61 7.99
N SER A 254 -22.14 -10.49 7.01
CA SER A 254 -22.26 -11.93 7.19
C SER A 254 -21.08 -12.74 6.64
N ASP A 255 -20.10 -12.09 6.00
CA ASP A 255 -19.01 -12.80 5.32
C ASP A 255 -17.72 -12.75 6.14
N THR A 256 -17.43 -13.88 6.78
CA THR A 256 -16.21 -14.14 7.55
C THR A 256 -15.19 -14.94 6.75
N ARG A 257 -15.36 -15.11 5.43
CA ARG A 257 -14.45 -15.90 4.60
C ARG A 257 -13.04 -15.31 4.63
N VAL A 258 -12.09 -16.21 4.82
CA VAL A 258 -10.66 -15.93 4.76
C VAL A 258 -10.04 -16.99 3.86
N TYR A 259 -9.24 -16.55 2.89
CA TYR A 259 -8.65 -17.44 1.88
C TYR A 259 -7.22 -17.76 2.27
N PRO A 260 -6.84 -19.04 2.43
CA PRO A 260 -5.45 -19.39 2.67
C PRO A 260 -4.62 -19.13 1.42
N LEU A 261 -3.44 -18.56 1.61
CA LEU A 261 -2.48 -18.27 0.54
C LEU A 261 -1.23 -19.11 0.73
N TRP A 262 -0.64 -19.52 -0.40
CA TRP A 262 0.55 -20.37 -0.44
C TRP A 262 1.66 -19.70 -1.25
N PRO A 263 2.69 -19.14 -0.59
CA PRO A 263 3.85 -18.60 -1.29
C PRO A 263 4.58 -19.68 -2.08
N PRO A 264 5.00 -19.42 -3.34
CA PRO A 264 5.77 -20.39 -4.12
C PRO A 264 7.08 -20.83 -3.44
N ALA A 265 7.65 -19.98 -2.58
CA ALA A 265 8.81 -20.29 -1.75
C ALA A 265 8.59 -21.48 -0.81
N CYS A 266 7.33 -21.78 -0.46
CA CYS A 266 6.94 -22.87 0.44
C CYS A 266 6.82 -24.23 -0.28
N GLY A 267 6.89 -24.23 -1.61
CA GLY A 267 6.81 -25.43 -2.45
C GLY A 267 5.67 -25.37 -3.48
N PRO A 268 5.48 -26.44 -4.26
CA PRO A 268 4.37 -26.60 -5.19
C PRO A 268 2.99 -26.38 -4.56
N LEU A 269 2.02 -25.88 -5.33
CA LEU A 269 0.69 -25.50 -4.83
C LEU A 269 -0.18 -26.71 -4.44
N ASP A 270 0.02 -27.85 -5.10
CA ASP A 270 -0.66 -29.12 -4.81
C ASP A 270 -0.36 -29.64 -3.39
N MET A 271 0.82 -29.34 -2.85
CA MET A 271 1.20 -29.69 -1.48
C MET A 271 0.53 -28.81 -0.40
N ALA A 272 -0.05 -27.67 -0.77
CA ALA A 272 -0.53 -26.68 0.19
C ALA A 272 -1.64 -27.24 1.11
N VAL A 273 -2.54 -28.06 0.56
CA VAL A 273 -3.66 -28.66 1.31
C VAL A 273 -3.15 -29.71 2.29
N GLU A 274 -2.27 -30.60 1.85
CA GLU A 274 -1.65 -31.63 2.71
C GLU A 274 -0.82 -31.00 3.84
N ALA A 275 -0.09 -29.93 3.53
CA ALA A 275 0.65 -29.14 4.51
C ALA A 275 -0.25 -28.27 5.40
N ASN A 276 -1.58 -28.26 5.20
CA ASN A 276 -2.53 -27.40 5.89
C ASN A 276 -2.14 -25.90 5.84
N TYR A 277 -1.57 -25.49 4.71
CA TYR A 277 -1.03 -24.16 4.44
C TYR A 277 0.00 -23.68 5.50
N LEU A 278 0.75 -24.62 6.09
CA LEU A 278 1.84 -24.33 7.02
C LEU A 278 3.18 -24.37 6.28
N CYS A 279 3.76 -23.19 6.06
CA CYS A 279 5.06 -23.03 5.43
C CYS A 279 6.17 -22.98 6.49
N SER A 280 7.30 -23.67 6.30
CA SER A 280 8.44 -23.55 7.24
C SER A 280 8.91 -22.10 7.33
N LEU A 281 9.07 -21.59 8.55
CA LEU A 281 9.61 -20.25 8.78
C LEU A 281 11.03 -20.13 8.23
N THR A 282 11.86 -21.15 8.44
CA THR A 282 13.26 -21.16 7.98
C THR A 282 13.37 -21.20 6.46
N GLN A 283 12.53 -21.99 5.79
CA GLN A 283 12.46 -22.04 4.33
C GLN A 283 12.08 -20.67 3.75
N LEU A 284 11.09 -20.01 4.35
CA LEU A 284 10.63 -18.70 3.90
C LEU A 284 11.68 -17.61 4.11
N GLU A 285 12.37 -17.61 5.26
CA GLU A 285 13.48 -16.70 5.53
C GLU A 285 14.63 -16.90 4.54
N SER A 286 14.98 -18.14 4.24
CA SER A 286 16.01 -18.48 3.26
C SER A 286 15.64 -17.96 1.87
N ALA A 287 14.39 -18.14 1.44
CA ALA A 287 13.91 -17.67 0.15
C ALA A 287 13.84 -16.14 0.04
N VAL A 288 13.54 -15.44 1.14
CA VAL A 288 13.48 -13.98 1.18
C VAL A 288 14.87 -13.35 1.34
N SER A 289 15.82 -14.06 1.95
CA SER A 289 17.18 -13.56 2.17
C SER A 289 17.82 -13.06 0.88
N GLY A 290 18.35 -11.83 0.90
CA GLY A 290 18.98 -11.19 -0.26
C GLY A 290 18.01 -10.66 -1.34
N THR A 291 16.69 -10.86 -1.21
CA THR A 291 15.71 -10.41 -2.21
C THR A 291 15.12 -9.02 -1.92
N TYR A 292 15.32 -8.49 -0.71
CA TYR A 292 14.85 -7.18 -0.25
C TYR A 292 16.01 -6.21 0.01
N ALA A 293 15.71 -4.91 0.00
CA ALA A 293 16.66 -3.89 0.41
C ALA A 293 16.79 -3.88 1.94
N VAL A 294 17.99 -4.18 2.45
CA VAL A 294 18.31 -4.20 3.89
C VAL A 294 18.35 -2.79 4.44
N ASN A 295 18.96 -1.85 3.70
CA ASN A 295 18.96 -0.43 4.02
C ASN A 295 18.32 0.33 2.87
N VAL A 296 17.02 0.60 3.00
CA VAL A 296 16.23 1.22 1.92
C VAL A 296 16.79 2.59 1.56
N ASP A 297 17.18 3.40 2.52
CA ASP A 297 17.68 4.77 2.28
C ASP A 297 18.96 4.77 1.45
N GLN A 298 19.91 3.90 1.82
CA GLN A 298 21.16 3.77 1.10
C GLN A 298 20.97 3.12 -0.27
N GLU A 299 20.21 2.02 -0.35
CA GLU A 299 20.02 1.26 -1.58
C GLU A 299 19.12 1.97 -2.60
N CYS A 300 18.27 2.90 -2.16
CA CYS A 300 17.46 3.74 -3.06
C CYS A 300 18.31 4.76 -3.83
N GLY A 301 19.48 5.13 -3.30
CA GLY A 301 20.45 6.07 -3.88
C GLY A 301 20.15 7.55 -3.62
N ASN A 302 21.20 8.38 -3.56
CA ASN A 302 21.14 9.82 -3.27
C ASN A 302 20.76 10.71 -4.48
N GLY A 303 19.88 10.22 -5.35
CA GLY A 303 19.38 10.99 -6.49
C GLY A 303 18.24 11.91 -6.06
N PHE A 304 18.51 13.14 -5.65
CA PHE A 304 17.47 14.15 -5.47
C PHE A 304 16.98 14.63 -6.84
N HIS A 305 16.10 13.86 -7.49
CA HIS A 305 15.44 14.34 -8.70
C HIS A 305 14.28 15.27 -8.32
N ALA A 306 14.61 16.54 -8.09
CA ALA A 306 13.63 17.61 -7.90
C ALA A 306 12.56 17.63 -9.02
N THR A 307 12.90 17.19 -10.23
CA THR A 307 11.99 17.12 -11.38
C THR A 307 11.17 15.83 -11.49
N VAL A 308 11.63 14.71 -10.93
CA VAL A 308 10.91 13.41 -11.01
C VAL A 308 9.97 13.23 -9.82
N GLY A 309 10.40 13.72 -8.65
CA GLY A 309 9.51 13.94 -7.52
C GLY A 309 8.33 14.80 -7.96
N LEU A 310 8.55 15.91 -8.66
CA LEU A 310 7.50 16.74 -9.23
C LEU A 310 6.73 16.12 -10.40
N GLN A 311 7.15 15.07 -11.08
CA GLN A 311 6.29 14.39 -12.08
C GLN A 311 5.37 13.34 -11.44
N TYR A 312 5.76 12.80 -10.28
CA TYR A 312 4.89 11.97 -9.43
C TYR A 312 4.12 12.80 -8.36
N LEU A 313 4.61 13.98 -8.00
CA LEU A 313 4.01 14.94 -7.06
C LEU A 313 3.21 16.04 -7.77
N SER A 314 3.51 16.43 -9.02
CA SER A 314 2.65 17.36 -9.80
C SER A 314 1.32 16.71 -10.18
N THR A 315 1.20 15.40 -9.98
CA THR A 315 -0.07 14.70 -10.09
C THR A 315 -0.87 14.66 -8.79
N ASP A 316 -0.29 15.09 -7.66
CA ASP A 316 -0.91 15.02 -6.32
C ASP A 316 -1.22 16.40 -5.70
N CYS A 317 -0.92 17.51 -6.38
CA CYS A 317 -1.27 18.86 -5.89
C CYS A 317 -1.63 19.82 -7.03
N TYR A 318 -2.59 19.46 -7.88
CA TYR A 318 -3.47 20.51 -8.40
C TYR A 318 -4.53 20.69 -7.34
N TYR A 319 -4.40 21.73 -6.52
CA TYR A 319 -5.43 22.12 -5.57
C TYR A 319 -6.35 23.14 -6.25
N PRO A 320 -7.40 22.71 -6.98
CA PRO A 320 -8.48 23.64 -7.32
C PRO A 320 -9.10 24.22 -6.04
N GLN A 321 -8.90 23.57 -4.88
CA GLN A 321 -9.34 24.07 -3.57
C GLN A 321 -8.48 25.22 -3.05
N ILE A 322 -7.17 25.22 -3.29
CA ILE A 322 -6.29 26.36 -2.97
C ILE A 322 -6.59 27.50 -3.94
N GLY A 323 -6.75 27.20 -5.25
CA GLY A 323 -7.19 28.19 -6.23
C GLY A 323 -8.55 28.80 -5.88
N ALA A 324 -9.52 28.00 -5.44
CA ALA A 324 -10.83 28.45 -4.98
C ALA A 324 -10.75 29.25 -3.67
N LEU A 325 -9.88 28.86 -2.72
CA LEU A 325 -9.61 29.61 -1.49
C LEU A 325 -8.99 30.97 -1.79
N PHE A 326 -7.99 31.03 -2.68
CA PHE A 326 -7.40 32.28 -3.12
C PHE A 326 -8.42 33.15 -3.85
N PHE A 327 -9.24 32.57 -4.73
CA PHE A 327 -10.28 33.30 -5.45
C PHE A 327 -11.37 33.82 -4.50
N ALA A 328 -11.79 33.02 -3.52
CA ALA A 328 -12.75 33.42 -2.50
C ALA A 328 -12.18 34.53 -1.58
N GLN A 329 -10.92 34.40 -1.16
CA GLN A 329 -10.23 35.42 -0.36
C GLN A 329 -10.03 36.72 -1.15
N PHE A 330 -9.71 36.62 -2.45
CA PHE A 330 -9.58 37.77 -3.34
C PHE A 330 -10.93 38.49 -3.54
N LEU A 331 -12.01 37.74 -3.77
CA LEU A 331 -13.37 38.31 -3.86
C LEU A 331 -13.80 38.96 -2.53
N LEU A 332 -13.46 38.35 -1.40
CA LEU A 332 -13.72 38.93 -0.08
C LEU A 332 -12.95 40.24 0.11
N LEU A 333 -11.68 40.30 -0.33
CA LEU A 333 -10.86 41.49 -0.27
C LEU A 333 -11.44 42.61 -1.15
N LEU A 334 -11.85 42.30 -2.38
CA LEU A 334 -12.53 43.25 -3.27
C LEU A 334 -13.85 43.75 -2.68
N TYR A 335 -14.63 42.88 -2.03
CA TYR A 335 -15.84 43.26 -1.34
C TYR A 335 -15.57 44.20 -0.16
N ILE A 336 -14.54 43.92 0.65
CA ILE A 336 -14.14 44.78 1.78
C ILE A 336 -13.63 46.12 1.28
N VAL A 337 -12.79 46.15 0.24
CA VAL A 337 -12.30 47.39 -0.38
C VAL A 337 -13.48 48.19 -0.94
N LYS A 338 -14.40 47.58 -1.69
CA LYS A 338 -15.59 48.27 -2.23
C LYS A 338 -16.52 48.79 -1.12
N ARG A 339 -16.66 48.07 -0.01
CA ARG A 339 -17.47 48.47 1.15
C ARG A 339 -16.82 49.58 1.98
N ASN A 340 -15.48 49.58 2.09
CA ASN A 340 -14.72 50.56 2.86
C ASN A 340 -14.22 51.76 2.04
N TRP A 341 -14.37 51.76 0.72
CA TRP A 341 -14.10 52.95 -0.12
C TRP A 341 -15.22 53.99 -0.12
N PHE A 342 -16.31 53.75 0.61
CA PHE A 342 -17.45 54.65 0.73
C PHE A 342 -17.70 55.16 2.17
N PRO A 343 -16.66 55.63 2.90
CA PRO A 343 -16.88 56.76 3.80
C PRO A 343 -15.71 57.77 3.87
N LEU A 344 -14.92 57.97 2.80
CA LEU A 344 -13.80 58.93 2.82
C LEU A 344 -13.98 60.17 1.90
N PHE A 345 -15.13 60.31 1.23
CA PHE A 345 -15.47 61.53 0.48
C PHE A 345 -16.79 62.12 0.98
N ARG A 346 -16.81 62.61 2.24
CA ARG A 346 -17.73 63.65 2.74
C ARG A 346 -17.19 64.12 4.10
N LEU A 347 -17.08 65.45 4.28
CA LEU A 347 -16.40 66.22 5.35
C LEU A 347 -14.93 66.50 4.94
N CYS A 348 -14.53 67.70 4.49
CA CYS A 348 -14.91 69.02 4.95
C CYS A 348 -15.10 70.02 3.78
N SER A 349 -16.22 70.72 3.80
CA SER A 349 -16.36 72.07 3.25
C SER A 349 -15.90 73.08 4.31
N ARG A 350 -14.95 73.93 3.96
CA ARG A 350 -14.98 75.36 4.25
C ARG A 350 -14.24 76.10 3.17
#